data_AF-A0A2T1E228-F1
#
_entry.id   AF-A0A2T1E228-F1
#
_cell.length_a   1.000
_cell.length_b   1.000
_cell.length_c   1.000
_cell.angle_alpha   90.00
_cell.angle_beta   90.00
_cell.angle_gamma   90.00
#
_symmetry.space_group_name_H-M   'P 1'
#
loop_
_entity.id
_entity.type
_entity.pdbx_description
1 polymer ?
#
loop_
_entity_poly.entity_id
_entity_poly.type
_entity_poly.pdbx_seq_one_letter_code
_entity_poly.pdbx_strand_id
1 'polypeptide(L)' 'MQKDIQNQYISRRTEVLIKLLLLGKFDLGEVAMITGISQQLLQNYLSTKYMSEYQQVGF' A
#
# COMPACT_ATOMS: atom_id res chain seq x y z
N MET A 1 -22.52 14.46 1.22
CA MET A 1 -21.34 13.70 1.71
C MET A 1 -20.91 12.73 0.62
N GLN A 2 -19.86 13.05 -0.14
CA GLN A 2 -19.33 12.16 -1.19
C GLN A 2 -17.80 12.15 -1.13
N LYS A 3 -17.29 11.09 -0.51
CA LYS A 3 -16.01 10.40 -0.74
C LYS A 3 -14.83 11.26 -1.21
N ASP A 4 -14.28 12.06 -0.32
CA ASP A 4 -12.84 12.37 -0.34
C ASP A 4 -12.07 11.13 0.15
N ILE A 5 -12.09 10.05 -0.64
CA ILE A 5 -11.03 9.05 -0.54
C ILE A 5 -9.81 9.78 -1.09
N GLN A 6 -9.08 10.43 -0.19
CA GLN A 6 -7.79 11.04 -0.46
C GLN A 6 -6.93 9.96 -1.10
N ASN A 7 -6.87 10.00 -2.42
CA ASN A 7 -6.02 9.17 -3.23
C ASN A 7 -4.60 9.74 -3.06
N GLN A 8 -4.04 9.60 -1.84
CA GLN A 8 -2.69 10.05 -1.57
C GLN A 8 -1.79 9.25 -2.48
N TYR A 9 -1.24 9.95 -3.48
CA TYR A 9 -0.38 9.37 -4.48
C TYR A 9 0.93 8.96 -3.80
N ILE A 10 1.10 7.67 -3.55
CA ILE A 10 2.36 7.12 -3.06
C ILE A 10 3.40 7.28 -4.17
N SER A 11 4.45 8.06 -3.91
CA SER A 11 5.51 8.28 -4.90
C SER A 11 6.22 6.98 -5.24
N ARG A 12 6.75 6.85 -6.46
CA ARG A 12 7.51 5.66 -6.90
C ARG A 12 8.67 5.31 -5.95
N ARG A 13 9.34 6.32 -5.37
CA ARG A 13 10.43 6.09 -4.39
C ARG A 13 9.89 5.47 -3.11
N THR A 14 8.74 5.97 -2.65
CA THR A 14 8.04 5.45 -1.48
C THR A 14 7.52 4.03 -1.72
N GLU A 15 7.04 3.70 -2.92
CA GLU A 15 6.66 2.33 -3.27
C GLU A 15 7.83 1.34 -3.17
N VAL A 16 9.02 1.74 -3.65
CA VAL A 16 10.23 0.92 -3.55
C VAL A 16 10.60 0.70 -2.08
N LEU A 17 10.54 1.75 -1.27
CA LEU A 17 10.80 1.64 0.17
C LEU A 17 9.81 0.68 0.85
N ILE A 18 8.51 0.82 0.60
CA ILE A 18 7.47 -0.09 1.14
C ILE A 18 7.79 -1.54 0.77
N LYS A 19 8.12 -1.81 -0.51
CA LYS A 19 8.47 -3.17 -0.96
C LYS A 19 9.70 -3.73 -0.25
N LEU A 20 10.75 -2.93 -0.08
CA LEU A 20 11.97 -3.36 0.61
C LEU A 20 11.69 -3.68 2.08
N LEU A 21 10.87 -2.87 2.76
CA LEU A 21 10.47 -3.10 4.15
C LEU A 21 9.63 -4.39 4.28
N LEU A 22 8.65 -4.60 3.39
CA LEU A 22 7.87 -5.84 3.39
C LEU A 22 8.73 -7.08 3.10
N LEU A 23 9.72 -6.99 2.21
CA LEU A 23 10.70 -8.05 1.97
C LEU A 23 11.55 -8.34 3.21
N GLY A 24 11.88 -7.30 3.98
CA GLY A 24 12.54 -7.41 5.27
C GLY A 24 11.67 -8.00 6.38
N LYS A 25 10.43 -8.40 6.08
CA LYS A 25 9.42 -8.94 7.02
C LYS A 25 9.00 -7.96 8.12
N PHE A 26 9.13 -6.67 7.87
CA PHE A 26 8.54 -5.65 8.73
C PHE A 26 7.01 -5.73 8.64
N ASP A 27 6.33 -5.61 9.78
CA ASP A 27 4.88 -5.55 9.80
C ASP A 27 4.35 -4.21 9.29
N LEU A 28 3.05 -4.15 8.98
CA LEU A 28 2.44 -2.94 8.41
C LEU A 28 2.49 -1.72 9.35
N GLY A 29 2.53 -1.94 10.66
CA GLY A 29 2.68 -0.87 11.65
C GLY A 29 4.10 -0.30 11.64
N GLU A 30 5.12 -1.17 11.54
CA GLU A 30 6.52 -0.75 11.38
C GLU A 30 6.73 -0.02 10.04
N VAL A 31 6.17 -0.53 8.94
CA VAL A 31 6.22 0.16 7.64
C VAL A 31 5.50 1.52 7.71
N ALA A 32 4.37 1.61 8.40
CA ALA A 32 3.65 2.87 8.61
C ALA A 32 4.53 3.89 9.36
N MET A 33 5.19 3.44 10.42
CA MET A 33 6.09 4.27 11.21
C MET A 33 7.29 4.78 10.39
N ILE A 34 7.92 3.93 9.59
CA ILE A 34 9.10 4.28 8.80
C ILE A 34 8.75 5.22 7.64
N THR A 35 7.62 4.97 6.97
CA THR A 35 7.21 5.72 5.77
C THR A 35 6.41 6.99 6.10
N GLY A 36 5.91 7.12 7.33
CA GLY A 36 4.99 8.18 7.74
C GLY A 36 3.59 8.05 7.14
N ILE A 37 3.30 6.92 6.48
CA ILE A 37 2.01 6.64 5.86
C ILE A 37 1.13 5.93 6.86
N SER A 38 -0.16 6.29 6.94
CA SER A 38 -1.08 5.59 7.82
C SER A 38 -1.19 4.10 7.43
N GLN A 39 -1.29 3.24 8.43
CA GLN A 39 -1.44 1.81 8.22
C GLN A 39 -2.67 1.48 7.37
N GLN A 40 -3.77 2.23 7.51
CA GLN A 40 -4.97 2.09 6.69
C GLN A 40 -4.70 2.40 5.20
N LEU A 41 -3.89 3.42 4.91
CA LEU A 41 -3.54 3.76 3.53
C LEU A 41 -2.58 2.72 2.92
N LEU A 42 -1.64 2.19 3.72
CA LEU A 42 -0.81 1.05 3.32
C LEU A 42 -1.66 -0.19 3.03
N GLN A 43 -2.64 -0.51 3.87
CA GLN A 43 -3.57 -1.62 3.65
C GLN A 43 -4.38 -1.44 2.35
N ASN A 44 -4.91 -0.25 2.11
CA ASN A 44 -5.64 0.07 0.88
C ASN A 44 -4.72 -0.03 -0.36
N TYR A 45 -3.50 0.48 -0.26
CA TYR A 45 -2.50 0.43 -1.32
C TYR A 45 -2.11 -1.00 -1.69
N LEU A 46 -1.84 -1.84 -0.68
CA LEU A 46 -1.53 -3.25 -0.91
C LEU A 46 -2.76 -3.99 -1.46
N SER A 47 -3.95 -3.75 -0.91
CA SER A 47 -5.18 -4.39 -1.37
C SER A 47 -5.49 -4.05 -2.83
N THR A 48 -5.37 -2.79 -3.24
CA THR A 48 -5.58 -2.37 -4.63
C THR A 48 -4.53 -2.96 -5.58
N LYS A 49 -3.27 -3.07 -5.14
CA LYS A 49 -2.18 -3.65 -5.95
C LYS A 49 -2.33 -5.17 -6.12
N TYR A 50 -2.68 -5.89 -5.06
CA TYR A 50 -2.88 -7.35 -5.09
C TYR A 50 -4.24 -7.76 -5.66
N MET A 51 -5.31 -6.98 -5.51
CA MET A 51 -6.59 -7.27 -6.18
C MET A 51 -6.48 -7.17 -7.71
N SER A 52 -5.57 -6.33 -8.22
CA SER A 52 -5.30 -6.22 -9.66
C SER A 52 -4.66 -7.49 -10.24
N GLU A 53 -3.94 -8.27 -9.43
CA GLU A 53 -3.33 -9.53 -9.86
C GLU A 53 -4.35 -10.69 -9.94
N TYR A 54 -5.45 -10.64 -9.17
CA TYR A 54 -6.49 -11.67 -9.19
C TYR A 54 -7.67 -11.38 -10.14
N GLN A 55 -7.80 -10.16 -10.68
CA GLN A 55 -8.80 -9.85 -11.70
C GLN A 55 -8.35 -10.14 -13.14
N GLN A 56 -7.05 -10.42 -13.39
CA GLN A 56 -6.56 -10.81 -14.72
C GLN A 56 -6.53 -12.34 -14.95
N VAL A 57 -6.76 -13.14 -13.91
CA VAL A 57 -7.02 -14.59 -14.01
C VAL A 57 -8.48 -14.85 -13.74
N GLY A 58 -9.34 -14.39 -14.66
CA GLY A 58 -10.70 -14.90 -14.77
C GLY A 58 -10.66 -16.36 -15.18
N PHE A 59 -11.12 -17.24 -14.30
CA PHE A 59 -11.71 -18.52 -14.68
C PHE A 59 -13.08 -18.28 -15.31
#